data_AF-A0ABD1SWB0-F1
#
_entry.id   AF-A0ABD1SWB0-F1
#
_cell.length_a   1.000
_cell.length_b   1.000
_cell.length_c   1.000
_cell.angle_alpha   90.00
_cell.angle_beta   90.00
_cell.angle_gamma   90.00
#
_symmetry.space_group_name_H-M   'P 1'
#
loop_
_entity.id
_entity.type
_entity.pdbx_description
1 polymer ?
#
loop_
_entity_poly.entity_id
_entity_poly.type
_entity_poly.pdbx_seq_one_letter_code
_entity_poly.pdbx_strand_id
1 'polypeptide(L)'
;MVEPVFDEIQIGNGEPSAPEDTPVLRKSSVVIRHPRRYDLLITNDALLIEEYEPTTYLKSKSNVDSKRWQKAMEFEMNSTYENKVWTLIDPPEGVKLIGYK
;
A
#
# COMPACT_ATOMS: atom_id res chain seq x y z
N MET A 1 8.55 16.31 -22.02
CA MET A 1 8.71 15.33 -20.92
C MET A 1 9.25 16.13 -19.76
N VAL A 2 8.44 16.37 -18.73
CA VAL A 2 8.83 17.20 -17.57
C VAL A 2 9.08 16.22 -16.43
N GLU A 3 10.31 16.14 -15.94
CA GLU A 3 10.61 15.36 -14.73
C GLU A 3 10.08 16.10 -13.50
N PRO A 4 9.48 15.40 -12.51
CA PRO A 4 9.11 16.04 -11.27
C PRO A 4 10.36 16.28 -10.41
N VAL A 5 10.62 17.55 -10.09
CA VAL A 5 11.63 17.96 -9.11
C VAL A 5 11.18 17.49 -7.73
N PHE A 6 11.89 16.51 -7.17
CA PHE A 6 11.78 16.17 -5.75
C PHE A 6 12.82 16.98 -4.98
N ASP A 7 12.36 17.80 -4.04
CA ASP A 7 13.25 18.55 -3.17
C ASP A 7 14.04 17.58 -2.27
N GLU A 8 15.37 17.54 -2.44
CA GLU A 8 16.28 16.79 -1.59
C GLU A 8 16.34 17.40 -0.19
N ILE A 9 15.93 16.64 0.83
CA ILE A 9 16.10 17.02 2.23
C ILE A 9 17.58 16.82 2.60
N GLN A 10 18.29 17.92 2.85
CA GLN A 10 19.68 17.92 3.32
C GLN A 10 19.75 17.49 4.79
N ILE A 11 20.21 16.27 5.07
CA ILE A 11 20.43 15.76 6.43
C ILE A 11 21.83 16.21 6.89
N GLY A 12 21.87 17.25 7.74
CA GLY A 12 23.09 17.68 8.41
C GLY A 12 23.56 16.66 9.45
N ASN A 13 24.85 16.33 9.41
CA ASN A 13 25.51 15.42 10.35
C ASN A 13 25.67 16.08 11.74
N GLY A 14 25.14 15.46 12.78
CA GLY A 14 25.40 15.78 14.20
C GLY A 14 25.42 14.50 15.04
N GLU A 15 26.52 14.27 15.76
CA GLU A 15 26.82 13.12 16.63
C GLU A 15 25.93 13.02 17.89
N PRO A 16 25.87 11.84 18.56
CA PRO A 16 24.77 11.46 19.42
C PRO A 16 24.98 11.88 20.89
N SER A 17 23.91 12.35 21.53
CA SER A 17 23.80 12.31 23.00
C SER A 17 22.41 11.84 23.40
N ALA A 18 22.35 10.70 24.08
CA ALA A 18 21.16 10.26 24.80
C ALA A 18 21.07 11.02 26.14
N PRO A 19 19.85 11.29 26.62
CA PRO A 19 19.31 10.38 27.62
C PRO A 19 17.84 10.00 27.38
N GLU A 20 17.47 8.85 27.94
CA GLU A 20 16.13 8.26 27.98
C GLU A 20 15.05 9.25 28.39
N ASP A 21 14.03 9.39 27.55
CA ASP A 21 12.69 9.76 28.00
C ASP A 21 11.68 9.00 27.13
N THR A 22 11.16 7.89 27.67
CA THR A 22 10.15 7.12 26.96
C THR A 22 8.84 7.93 26.93
N PRO A 23 8.25 8.22 25.76
CA PRO A 23 6.98 8.92 25.74
C PRO A 23 5.91 7.99 26.30
N VAL A 24 5.36 8.34 27.46
CA VAL A 24 4.19 7.69 28.04
C VAL A 24 3.06 7.72 27.00
N LEU A 25 2.65 6.55 26.51
CA LEU A 25 1.48 6.39 25.66
C LEU A 25 0.22 6.80 26.44
N ARG A 26 -0.19 8.08 26.36
CA ARG A 26 -1.55 8.49 26.74
C ARG A 26 -2.54 8.01 25.69
N LYS A 27 -2.86 6.73 25.70
CA LYS A 27 -4.00 6.16 24.98
C LYS A 27 -5.01 5.62 25.98
N SER A 28 -5.64 6.51 26.72
CA SER A 28 -6.86 6.17 27.46
C SER A 28 -7.93 7.20 27.15
N SER A 29 -9.03 6.69 26.59
CA SER A 29 -10.35 7.31 26.37
C SER A 29 -10.58 8.28 25.19
N VAL A 30 -9.88 8.17 24.05
CA VAL A 30 -10.39 8.83 22.83
C VAL A 30 -11.50 7.96 22.22
N VAL A 31 -12.75 8.28 22.51
CA VAL A 31 -13.89 7.75 21.75
C VAL A 31 -13.92 8.48 20.41
N ILE A 32 -13.39 7.85 19.36
CA ILE A 32 -13.43 8.37 18.00
C ILE A 32 -14.89 8.33 17.54
N ARG A 33 -15.58 9.48 17.56
CA ARG A 33 -16.92 9.63 16.98
C ARG A 33 -16.76 10.07 15.53
N HIS A 34 -17.41 9.39 14.60
CA HIS A 34 -17.46 9.87 13.22
C HIS A 34 -18.17 11.23 13.18
N PRO A 35 -17.71 12.18 12.34
CA PRO A 35 -18.42 13.44 12.15
C PRO A 35 -19.85 13.19 11.63
N ARG A 36 -20.85 13.90 12.18
CA ARG A 36 -22.27 13.78 11.79
C ARG A 36 -22.54 14.02 10.29
N ARG A 37 -21.59 14.62 9.59
CA ARG A 37 -21.67 14.84 8.14
C ARG A 37 -21.64 13.53 7.33
N TYR A 38 -21.19 12.44 7.93
CA TYR A 38 -21.15 11.12 7.30
C TYR A 38 -22.28 10.19 7.77
N ASP A 39 -23.23 10.66 8.59
CA ASP A 39 -24.32 9.82 9.10
C ASP A 39 -25.10 9.15 7.95
N LEU A 40 -25.37 9.89 6.86
CA LEU A 40 -26.08 9.39 5.69
C LEU A 40 -25.28 8.34 4.89
N LEU A 41 -23.96 8.54 4.77
CA LEU A 41 -23.06 7.60 4.09
C LEU A 41 -22.88 6.31 4.89
N ILE A 42 -22.83 6.40 6.22
CA ILE A 42 -22.64 5.23 7.07
C ILE A 42 -23.92 4.38 7.16
N THR A 43 -25.11 4.99 7.11
CA THR A 43 -26.38 4.25 7.24
C THR A 43 -26.89 3.63 5.95
N ASN A 44 -26.57 4.19 4.78
CA ASN A 44 -27.11 3.73 3.50
C ASN A 44 -26.05 3.12 2.55
N ASP A 45 -24.81 3.62 2.57
CA ASP A 45 -23.80 3.22 1.58
C ASP A 45 -22.89 2.09 2.09
N ALA A 46 -22.75 1.92 3.40
CA ALA A 46 -21.95 0.83 3.99
C ALA A 46 -22.55 -0.57 3.77
N LEU A 47 -23.86 -0.67 3.49
CA LEU A 47 -24.57 -1.93 3.21
C LEU A 47 -24.63 -2.27 1.71
N LEU A 48 -24.26 -1.33 0.84
CA LEU A 48 -24.21 -1.47 -0.61
C LEU A 48 -22.77 -1.38 -1.13
N ILE A 49 -21.83 -1.95 -0.38
CA ILE A 49 -20.59 -2.42 -1.01
C ILE A 49 -21.00 -3.64 -1.83
N GLU A 50 -21.58 -3.39 -3.01
CA GLU A 50 -21.52 -4.38 -4.08
C GLU A 50 -20.05 -4.80 -4.18
N GLU A 51 -19.80 -6.07 -4.41
CA GLU A 51 -18.47 -6.67 -4.50
C GLU A 51 -17.75 -6.13 -5.76
N TYR A 52 -17.47 -4.82 -5.80
CA TYR A 52 -16.89 -4.08 -6.93
C TYR A 52 -15.46 -4.53 -7.19
N GLU A 53 -14.74 -4.87 -6.13
CA GLU A 53 -13.38 -5.38 -6.23
C GLU A 53 -13.37 -6.91 -6.12
N PRO A 54 -12.91 -7.62 -7.17
CA PRO A 54 -12.83 -9.06 -7.14
C PRO A 54 -11.81 -9.50 -6.08
N THR A 55 -12.31 -10.16 -5.03
CA THR A 55 -11.50 -10.70 -3.92
C THR A 55 -10.62 -11.89 -4.29
N THR A 56 -10.71 -12.38 -5.53
CA THR A 56 -9.95 -13.54 -6.02
C THR A 56 -9.56 -13.33 -7.48
N TYR A 57 -8.38 -13.83 -7.86
CA TYR A 57 -7.90 -13.78 -9.25
C TYR A 57 -8.93 -14.33 -10.24
N LEU A 58 -9.56 -15.47 -9.94
CA LEU A 58 -10.57 -16.07 -10.80
C LEU A 58 -11.78 -15.15 -11.01
N LYS A 59 -12.26 -14.48 -9.95
CA LYS A 59 -13.35 -13.48 -10.03
C LYS A 59 -12.93 -12.29 -10.90
N SER A 60 -11.69 -11.82 -10.78
CA SER A 60 -11.15 -10.75 -11.61
C SER A 60 -11.09 -11.15 -13.08
N LYS A 61 -10.62 -12.37 -13.36
CA LYS A 61 -10.50 -12.91 -14.71
C LYS A 61 -11.84 -13.17 -15.39
N SER A 62 -12.88 -13.51 -14.63
CA SER A 62 -14.24 -13.69 -15.15
C SER A 62 -15.04 -12.39 -15.25
N ASN A 63 -14.52 -11.27 -14.74
CA ASN A 63 -15.20 -9.98 -14.75
C ASN A 63 -15.22 -9.38 -16.18
N VAL A 64 -16.23 -8.55 -16.47
CA VAL A 64 -16.31 -7.75 -17.71
C VAL A 64 -15.07 -6.88 -17.92
N ASP A 65 -14.49 -6.39 -16.83
CA ASP A 65 -13.28 -5.57 -16.83
C ASP A 65 -11.97 -6.38 -16.82
N SER A 66 -12.03 -7.72 -16.90
CA SER A 66 -10.85 -8.60 -16.85
C SER A 66 -9.71 -8.17 -17.79
N LYS A 67 -10.03 -7.72 -19.00
CA LYS A 67 -9.05 -7.21 -19.96
C LYS A 67 -8.37 -5.92 -19.50
N ARG A 68 -9.11 -5.03 -18.83
CA ARG A 68 -8.55 -3.80 -18.26
C ARG A 68 -7.62 -4.12 -17.11
N TRP A 69 -8.01 -5.04 -16.23
CA TRP A 69 -7.17 -5.54 -15.15
C TRP A 69 -5.90 -6.20 -15.66
N GLN A 70 -6.01 -7.03 -16.71
CA GLN A 70 -4.83 -7.63 -17.35
C GLN A 70 -3.89 -6.57 -17.89
N LYS A 71 -4.42 -5.60 -18.64
CA LYS A 71 -3.61 -4.52 -19.21
C LYS A 71 -2.93 -3.69 -18.11
N ALA A 72 -3.63 -3.43 -17.01
CA ALA A 72 -3.06 -2.73 -15.86
C ALA A 72 -1.91 -3.53 -15.20
N MET A 73 -2.06 -4.84 -15.04
CA MET A 73 -0.97 -5.71 -14.54
C MET A 73 0.24 -5.69 -15.48
N GLU A 74 0.02 -5.71 -16.80
CA GLU A 74 1.10 -5.62 -17.79
C GLU A 74 1.81 -4.25 -17.72
N PHE A 75 1.06 -3.15 -17.57
CA PHE A 75 1.65 -1.82 -17.40
C PHE A 75 2.46 -1.71 -16.10
N GLU A 76 1.95 -2.24 -15.00
CA GLU A 76 2.68 -2.22 -13.73
C GLU A 76 3.96 -3.07 -13.82
N MET A 77 3.88 -4.26 -14.42
CA MET A 77 5.07 -5.09 -14.63
C MET A 77 6.12 -4.36 -15.49
N ASN A 78 5.68 -3.74 -16.59
CA ASN A 78 6.58 -2.98 -17.45
C ASN A 78 7.16 -1.74 -16.74
N SER A 79 6.36 -1.04 -15.92
CA SER A 79 6.83 0.13 -15.18
C SER A 79 7.89 -0.24 -14.15
N THR A 80 7.76 -1.38 -13.47
CA THR A 80 8.78 -1.85 -12.52
C THR A 80 10.09 -2.20 -13.22
N TYR A 81 10.03 -2.73 -14.45
CA TYR A 81 11.19 -3.00 -15.29
C TYR A 81 11.86 -1.70 -15.80
N GLU A 82 11.07 -0.79 -16.36
CA GLU A 82 11.56 0.50 -16.90
C GLU A 82 12.22 1.35 -15.81
N ASN A 83 11.56 1.44 -14.65
CA ASN A 83 12.05 2.24 -13.53
C ASN A 83 13.15 1.53 -12.71
N LYS A 84 13.48 0.26 -13.03
CA LYS A 84 14.48 -0.56 -12.33
C LYS A 84 14.29 -0.60 -10.81
N VAL A 85 13.04 -0.48 -10.34
CA VAL A 85 12.72 -0.37 -8.91
C VAL A 85 12.93 -1.70 -8.18
N TRP A 86 12.83 -2.81 -8.91
CA TRP A 86 12.98 -4.16 -8.37
C TRP A 86 14.22 -4.83 -8.94
N THR A 87 15.09 -5.32 -8.06
CA THR A 87 16.22 -6.19 -8.42
C THR A 87 15.91 -7.59 -7.93
N LEU A 88 15.83 -8.54 -8.85
CA LEU A 88 15.72 -9.95 -8.50
C LEU A 88 17.07 -10.43 -7.98
N ILE A 89 17.12 -10.92 -6.74
CA ILE A 89 18.32 -11.45 -6.11
C ILE A 89 18.14 -12.95 -5.91
N ASP A 90 19.20 -13.71 -6.17
CA ASP A 90 19.18 -15.15 -5.91
C ASP A 90 18.93 -15.43 -4.42
N PRO A 91 18.17 -16.48 -4.11
CA PRO A 91 17.92 -16.85 -2.73
C PRO A 91 19.24 -17.20 -2.01
N PRO A 92 19.45 -16.72 -0.78
CA PRO A 92 20.62 -17.10 -0.01
C PRO A 92 20.60 -18.61 0.29
N GLU A 93 21.80 -19.18 0.32
CA GLU A 93 21.99 -20.63 0.47
C GLU A 93 21.37 -21.15 1.77
N GLY A 94 20.60 -22.22 1.68
CA GLY A 94 19.90 -22.82 2.83
C GLY A 94 18.55 -22.19 3.20
N VAL A 95 18.06 -21.18 2.49
CA VAL A 95 16.71 -20.64 2.71
C VAL A 95 15.67 -21.45 1.92
N LYS A 96 14.68 -21.98 2.65
CA LYS A 96 13.50 -22.58 2.04
C LYS A 96 12.62 -21.47 1.48
N LEU A 97 12.65 -21.31 0.16
CA LEU A 97 11.71 -20.44 -0.54
C LEU A 97 10.28 -20.85 -0.20
N ILE A 98 9.40 -19.85 -0.07
CA ILE A 98 7.96 -20.07 -0.04
C ILE A 98 7.58 -20.56 -1.44
N GLY A 99 7.58 -21.88 -1.60
CA GLY A 99 7.20 -22.53 -2.84
C GLY A 99 5.70 -22.40 -3.09
N TYR A 100 5.34 -22.38 -4.37
CA TYR A 100 3.96 -22.51 -4.80
C TYR A 100 3.49 -23.94 -4.50
N LYS A 101 2.34 -24.10 -3.83
CA LYS A 101 1.74 -25.40 -3.52
C LYS A 101 0.78 -25.82 -4.62
#